data_AF-A0A3C0IZ74-F1
#
_entry.id   AF-A0A3C0IZ74-F1
#
_cell.length_a   1.000
_cell.length_b   1.000
_cell.length_c   1.000
_cell.angle_alpha   90.00
_cell.angle_beta   90.00
_cell.angle_gamma   90.00
#
_symmetry.space_group_name_H-M   'P 1'
#
loop_
_entity.id
_entity.type
_entity.pdbx_description
1 polymer ?
#
loop_
_entity_poly.entity_id
_entity_poly.type
_entity_poly.pdbx_seq_one_letter_code
_entity_poly.pdbx_strand_id
1 'polypeptide(L)'
;MTRRAAVIVTACLALVAMLGWSAEAARPTWLDWLIPPSAQTEDGRPDEHPQRALDVVFAFFLTGDASSTCEQLLDILLAQPGRKFSVGMSARLASALAWSGSRAMRLMRDGVSRGQFELLGSTHSDSVLAALDPWAARLAVNYGATRASDMFGKAPTGFWNPSGLWRQEIVLPVSAAGYSHTIVDSKIMAASGLDAFPAHAPVRIAWGGREIVVFQADAAFARAVDESVGSGSTASALAYLE
;
A
#
# COMPACT_ATOMS: atom_id res chain seq x y z
N MET A 1 8.84 -25.43 14.00
CA MET A 1 8.91 -23.98 14.24
C MET A 1 8.02 -23.29 13.23
N THR A 2 6.83 -22.89 13.65
CA THR A 2 5.83 -22.21 12.82
C THR A 2 6.29 -20.79 12.55
N ARG A 3 6.69 -20.49 11.30
CA ARG A 3 6.85 -19.11 10.83
C ARG A 3 5.51 -18.41 10.97
N ARG A 4 5.36 -17.54 11.97
CA ARG A 4 4.22 -16.62 12.05
C ARG A 4 4.58 -15.40 11.21
N ALA A 5 4.23 -15.43 9.92
CA ALA A 5 4.28 -14.26 9.07
C ALA A 5 3.11 -13.35 9.47
N ALA A 6 3.40 -12.23 10.13
CA ALA A 6 2.43 -11.14 10.28
C ALA A 6 2.73 -10.15 9.17
N VAL A 7 1.79 -10.01 8.23
CA VAL A 7 1.87 -9.01 7.17
C VAL A 7 1.16 -7.77 7.67
N ILE A 8 1.92 -6.81 8.20
CA ILE A 8 1.36 -5.53 8.61
C ILE A 8 1.23 -4.70 7.34
N VAL A 9 -0.01 -4.42 6.93
CA VAL A 9 -0.31 -3.52 5.82
C VAL A 9 -0.71 -2.16 6.38
N THR A 10 0.20 -1.20 6.29
CA THR A 10 -0.15 0.20 6.52
C THR A 10 -0.74 0.75 5.24
N ALA A 11 -1.99 1.17 5.30
CA ALA A 11 -2.70 1.87 4.23
C ALA A 11 -2.61 3.37 4.50
N CYS A 12 -1.52 4.02 4.06
CA CYS A 12 -1.42 5.47 4.18
C CYS A 12 -2.17 6.13 3.02
N LEU A 13 -3.36 6.65 3.34
CA LEU A 13 -4.11 7.54 2.46
C LEU A 13 -3.50 8.93 2.66
N ALA A 14 -2.54 9.29 1.81
CA ALA A 14 -1.90 10.60 1.88
C ALA A 14 -2.90 11.66 1.40
N LEU A 15 -3.72 12.15 2.32
CA LEU A 15 -4.54 13.36 2.15
C LEU A 15 -3.66 14.52 2.61
N VAL A 16 -2.77 14.95 1.72
CA VAL A 16 -1.67 15.84 2.08
C VAL A 16 -2.18 17.28 2.17
N ALA A 17 -2.69 17.64 3.34
CA ALA A 17 -2.57 18.98 3.87
C ALA A 17 -1.77 18.90 5.17
N MET A 18 -0.77 19.77 5.29
CA MET A 18 0.14 19.94 6.45
C MET A 18 1.34 18.99 6.48
N LEU A 19 2.47 19.44 5.91
CA LEU A 19 3.62 19.96 6.67
C LEU A 19 4.75 20.25 5.67
N GLY A 20 5.21 21.50 5.66
CA GLY A 20 6.24 22.00 4.75
C GLY A 20 7.62 21.42 5.07
N TRP A 21 7.89 20.21 4.60
CA TRP A 21 9.23 19.62 4.70
C TRP A 21 10.08 20.05 3.49
N SER A 22 11.06 20.91 3.76
CA SER A 22 12.08 21.32 2.80
C SER A 22 13.03 20.16 2.53
N ALA A 23 13.23 19.85 1.24
CA ALA A 23 14.19 18.85 0.79
C ALA A 23 15.61 19.43 0.87
N GLU A 24 16.29 19.21 2.00
CA GLU A 24 17.75 19.30 2.07
C GLU A 24 18.34 17.90 2.24
N ALA A 25 19.43 17.66 1.51
CA ALA A 25 20.06 16.37 1.31
C ALA A 25 20.40 15.62 2.62
N ALA A 26 20.30 14.29 2.54
CA ALA A 26 20.88 13.31 3.47
C ALA A 26 20.50 13.45 4.96
N ARG A 27 19.22 13.70 5.26
CA ARG A 27 18.67 13.40 6.60
C ARG A 27 17.97 12.04 6.58
N PRO A 28 18.13 11.22 7.63
CA PRO A 28 17.37 9.98 7.74
C PRO A 28 15.88 10.31 7.68
N THR A 29 15.18 9.61 6.79
CA THR A 29 13.75 9.71 6.59
C THR A 29 13.03 8.91 7.69
N TRP A 30 11.73 9.17 7.90
CA TRP A 30 10.92 8.36 8.82
C TRP A 30 10.89 6.87 8.44
N LEU A 31 11.19 6.52 7.18
CA LEU A 31 11.34 5.15 6.71
C LEU A 31 12.68 4.51 7.11
N ASP A 32 13.78 5.27 7.11
CA ASP A 32 15.09 4.80 7.62
C ASP A 32 15.02 4.43 9.10
N TRP A 33 14.09 5.08 9.81
CA TRP A 33 13.80 4.87 11.21
C TRP A 33 12.92 3.64 11.49
N LEU A 34 11.88 3.43 10.68
CA LEU A 34 11.00 2.27 10.82
C LEU A 34 11.62 0.98 10.29
N ILE A 35 12.54 1.09 9.35
CA ILE A 35 13.12 -0.05 8.66
C ILE A 35 14.64 0.13 8.57
N PRO A 36 15.39 -0.18 9.64
CA PRO A 36 16.84 0.00 9.64
C PRO A 36 17.48 -0.77 8.48
N PRO A 37 18.54 -0.22 7.85
CA PRO A 37 19.23 -0.89 6.76
C PRO A 37 19.66 -2.29 7.22
N SER A 38 19.49 -3.29 6.34
CA SER A 38 19.97 -4.64 6.58
C SER A 38 21.47 -4.57 6.91
N ALA A 39 21.83 -4.82 8.16
CA ALA A 39 23.22 -4.94 8.57
C ALA A 39 23.84 -6.06 7.74
N GLN A 40 24.77 -5.72 6.85
CA GLN A 40 25.72 -6.73 6.39
C GLN A 40 26.65 -6.99 7.57
N THR A 41 26.41 -8.09 8.27
CA THR A 41 27.33 -8.57 9.29
C THR A 41 28.63 -8.94 8.57
N GLU A 42 29.67 -8.12 8.71
CA GLU A 42 31.03 -8.41 8.21
C GLU A 42 31.67 -9.63 8.88
N ASP A 43 31.07 -10.17 9.94
CA ASP A 43 31.51 -11.40 10.58
C ASP A 43 30.60 -12.56 10.19
N GLY A 44 31.16 -13.55 9.47
CA GLY A 44 30.51 -14.77 9.00
C GLY A 44 30.08 -15.75 10.10
N ARG A 45 29.50 -15.25 11.19
CA ARG A 45 28.92 -16.04 12.27
C ARG A 45 27.40 -16.03 12.11
N PRO A 46 26.72 -17.19 12.13
CA PRO A 46 25.26 -17.21 12.07
C PRO A 46 24.71 -16.54 13.34
N ASP A 47 23.97 -15.45 13.17
CA ASP A 47 23.23 -14.82 14.25
C ASP A 47 22.20 -15.81 14.80
N GLU A 48 22.40 -16.28 16.03
CA GLU A 48 21.48 -17.13 16.80
C GLU A 48 20.35 -16.34 17.47
N HIS A 49 20.09 -15.11 17.04
CA HIS A 49 18.84 -14.44 17.34
C HIS A 49 17.85 -14.78 16.22
N PRO A 50 16.74 -15.50 16.49
CA PRO A 50 15.67 -15.62 15.52
C PRO A 50 15.03 -14.23 15.42
N GLN A 51 15.65 -13.34 14.64
CA GLN A 51 15.06 -12.09 14.21
C GLN A 51 13.69 -12.46 13.66
N ARG A 52 12.64 -12.02 14.36
CA ARG A 52 11.27 -12.07 13.83
C ARG A 52 11.30 -11.23 12.57
N ALA A 53 11.51 -11.87 11.43
CA ALA A 53 11.29 -11.24 10.14
C ALA A 53 9.78 -11.05 10.02
N LEU A 54 9.29 -9.92 10.53
CA LEU A 54 7.99 -9.40 10.17
C LEU A 54 8.11 -8.95 8.72
N ASP A 55 7.41 -9.61 7.81
CA ASP A 55 7.27 -9.16 6.43
C ASP A 55 6.26 -8.00 6.44
N VAL A 56 6.70 -6.81 6.86
CA VAL A 56 5.88 -5.58 6.81
C VAL A 56 5.75 -5.17 5.34
N VAL A 57 4.51 -5.09 4.85
CA VAL A 57 4.21 -4.67 3.48
C VAL A 57 3.54 -3.32 3.54
N PHE A 58 4.28 -2.26 3.21
CA PHE A 58 3.69 -0.93 3.15
C PHE A 58 2.90 -0.75 1.85
N ALA A 59 1.66 -0.28 1.99
CA ALA A 59 0.77 0.04 0.88
C ALA A 59 0.42 1.54 0.88
N PHE A 60 0.84 2.24 -0.16
CA PHE A 60 0.58 3.66 -0.32
C PHE A 60 -0.41 3.88 -1.46
N PHE A 61 -1.46 4.67 -1.22
CA PHE A 61 -2.36 5.10 -2.28
C PHE A 61 -2.43 6.62 -2.32
N LEU A 62 -1.87 7.19 -3.38
CA LEU A 62 -1.69 8.63 -3.53
C LEU A 62 -2.97 9.27 -4.08
N THR A 63 -3.44 10.33 -3.43
CA THR A 63 -4.65 11.09 -3.80
C THR A 63 -4.42 12.59 -3.62
N GLY A 64 -5.32 13.44 -4.12
CA GLY A 64 -5.24 14.90 -3.96
C GLY A 64 -4.70 15.63 -5.19
N ASP A 65 -4.00 16.75 -4.97
CA ASP A 65 -3.54 17.72 -5.98
C ASP A 65 -2.08 18.18 -5.84
N ALA A 66 -1.40 17.88 -4.74
CA ALA A 66 -0.04 18.38 -4.47
C ALA A 66 1.08 17.53 -5.12
N SER A 67 1.70 18.06 -6.18
CA SER A 67 2.78 17.39 -6.93
C SER A 67 4.08 17.19 -6.13
N SER A 68 4.52 18.18 -5.34
CA SER A 68 5.83 18.13 -4.68
C SER A 68 5.91 17.06 -3.58
N THR A 69 4.86 16.89 -2.80
CA THR A 69 4.84 15.86 -1.74
C THR A 69 4.78 14.45 -2.31
N CYS A 70 4.03 14.24 -3.42
CA CYS A 70 4.04 12.96 -4.11
C CYS A 70 5.45 12.60 -4.60
N GLU A 71 6.18 13.57 -5.17
CA GLU A 71 7.56 13.37 -5.61
C GLU A 71 8.50 13.03 -4.44
N GLN A 72 8.41 13.77 -3.33
CA GLN A 72 9.23 13.52 -2.14
C GLN A 72 9.01 12.09 -1.60
N LEU A 73 7.76 11.65 -1.48
CA LEU A 73 7.47 10.28 -1.02
C LEU A 73 8.05 9.24 -1.98
N LEU A 74 7.84 9.40 -3.29
CA LEU A 74 8.36 8.45 -4.29
C LEU A 74 9.89 8.41 -4.29
N ASP A 75 10.58 9.55 -4.14
CA ASP A 75 12.04 9.59 -4.00
C ASP A 75 12.51 8.81 -2.76
N ILE A 76 11.86 9.00 -1.61
CA ILE A 76 12.19 8.30 -0.37
C ILE A 76 12.03 6.78 -0.57
N LEU A 77 10.93 6.34 -1.17
CA LEU A 77 10.68 4.91 -1.41
C LEU A 77 11.71 4.33 -2.40
N LEU A 78 12.06 5.04 -3.47
CA LEU A 78 13.04 4.61 -4.46
C LEU A 78 14.47 4.56 -3.90
N ALA A 79 14.79 5.41 -2.92
CA ALA A 79 16.09 5.44 -2.26
C ALA A 79 16.40 4.20 -1.40
N GLN A 80 15.44 3.27 -1.23
CA GLN A 80 15.58 2.05 -0.44
C GLN A 80 15.76 0.80 -1.33
N PRO A 81 16.97 0.56 -1.89
CA PRO A 81 17.20 -0.58 -2.78
C PRO A 81 16.99 -1.91 -2.04
N GLY A 82 16.37 -2.87 -2.73
CA GLY A 82 16.08 -4.21 -2.19
C GLY A 82 14.77 -4.30 -1.40
N ARG A 83 14.14 -3.19 -1.04
CA ARG A 83 12.80 -3.18 -0.43
C ARG A 83 11.72 -3.06 -1.49
N LYS A 84 10.58 -3.71 -1.25
CA LYS A 84 9.42 -3.66 -2.15
C LYS A 84 8.25 -2.96 -1.45
N PHE A 85 7.52 -2.17 -2.21
CA PHE A 85 6.37 -1.41 -1.73
C PHE A 85 5.18 -1.64 -2.64
N SER A 86 3.98 -1.67 -2.07
CA SER A 86 2.74 -1.57 -2.85
C SER A 86 2.39 -0.09 -3.00
N VAL A 87 2.31 0.41 -4.22
CA VAL A 87 2.07 1.83 -4.48
C VAL A 87 1.03 1.99 -5.57
N GLY A 88 0.01 2.81 -5.32
CA GLY A 88 -1.00 3.20 -6.29
C GLY A 88 -1.23 4.69 -6.30
N MET A 89 -1.92 5.17 -7.32
CA MET A 89 -2.27 6.58 -7.49
C MET A 89 -3.68 6.68 -8.05
N SER A 90 -4.53 7.53 -7.47
CA SER A 90 -5.87 7.74 -8.03
C SER A 90 -5.77 8.29 -9.44
N ALA A 91 -6.71 7.89 -10.31
CA ALA A 91 -6.64 8.29 -11.71
C ALA A 91 -6.76 9.81 -11.88
N ARG A 92 -7.49 10.49 -10.99
CA ARG A 92 -7.58 11.96 -10.96
C ARG A 92 -6.20 12.58 -10.71
N LEU A 93 -5.49 12.15 -9.67
CA LEU A 93 -4.15 12.66 -9.36
C LEU A 93 -3.17 12.34 -10.50
N ALA A 94 -3.15 11.10 -10.97
CA ALA A 94 -2.26 10.68 -12.05
C ALA A 94 -2.49 11.49 -13.33
N SER A 95 -3.76 11.76 -13.68
CA SER A 95 -4.09 12.60 -14.84
C SER A 95 -3.62 14.04 -14.66
N ALA A 96 -3.82 14.63 -13.48
CA ALA A 96 -3.35 15.99 -13.18
C ALA A 96 -1.82 16.11 -13.25
N LEU A 97 -1.10 15.13 -12.68
CA LEU A 97 0.36 15.08 -12.70
C LEU A 97 0.92 14.83 -14.10
N ALA A 98 0.24 14.03 -14.91
CA ALA A 98 0.60 13.83 -16.31
C ALA A 98 0.44 15.14 -17.10
N TRP A 99 -0.67 15.86 -16.89
CA TRP A 99 -0.93 17.15 -17.54
C TRP A 99 0.10 18.22 -17.17
N SER A 100 0.54 18.25 -15.92
CA SER A 100 1.54 19.22 -15.44
C SER A 100 2.98 18.85 -15.80
N GLY A 101 3.23 17.66 -16.36
CA GLY A 101 4.58 17.16 -16.63
C GLY A 101 5.38 16.80 -15.37
N SER A 102 4.70 16.58 -14.25
CA SER A 102 5.30 16.26 -12.95
C SER A 102 6.30 15.10 -13.02
N ARG A 103 7.36 15.19 -12.23
CA ARG A 103 8.36 14.11 -12.11
C ARG A 103 7.77 12.89 -11.40
N ALA A 104 6.71 13.03 -10.60
CA ALA A 104 6.05 11.93 -9.91
C ALA A 104 5.63 10.80 -10.88
N MET A 105 5.12 11.14 -12.07
CA MET A 105 4.76 10.15 -13.08
C MET A 105 5.97 9.33 -13.57
N ARG A 106 7.15 9.97 -13.67
CA ARG A 106 8.40 9.28 -14.03
C ARG A 106 8.90 8.40 -12.89
N LEU A 107 8.87 8.90 -11.64
CA LEU A 107 9.28 8.13 -10.46
C LEU A 107 8.40 6.89 -10.25
N MET A 108 7.09 7.03 -10.42
CA MET A 108 6.16 5.91 -10.31
C MET A 108 6.45 4.85 -11.37
N ARG A 109 6.63 5.25 -12.64
CA ARG A 109 7.00 4.33 -13.73
C ARG A 109 8.34 3.65 -13.48
N ASP A 110 9.33 4.39 -12.99
CA ASP A 110 10.66 3.89 -12.68
C ASP A 110 10.58 2.80 -11.59
N GLY A 111 9.92 3.07 -10.47
CA GLY A 111 9.75 2.08 -9.39
C GLY A 111 8.98 0.83 -9.82
N VAL A 112 7.94 0.98 -10.64
CA VAL A 112 7.20 -0.15 -11.23
C VAL A 112 8.09 -0.97 -12.17
N SER A 113 8.87 -0.30 -13.04
CA SER A 113 9.75 -0.99 -14.01
C SER A 113 10.86 -1.78 -13.34
N ARG A 114 11.38 -1.28 -12.21
CA ARG A 114 12.40 -1.96 -11.38
C ARG A 114 11.83 -3.12 -10.56
N GLY A 115 10.50 -3.26 -10.51
CA GLY A 115 9.82 -4.20 -9.61
C GLY A 115 9.99 -3.87 -8.13
N GLN A 116 10.42 -2.63 -7.83
CA GLN A 116 10.48 -2.09 -6.48
C GLN A 116 9.09 -1.70 -6.01
N PHE A 117 8.24 -1.23 -6.93
CA PHE A 117 6.82 -1.00 -6.68
C PHE A 117 5.97 -2.12 -7.30
N GLU A 118 5.19 -2.78 -6.45
CA GLU A 118 3.96 -3.40 -6.89
C GLU A 118 2.94 -2.30 -7.18
N LEU A 119 2.38 -2.30 -8.40
CA LEU A 119 1.36 -1.33 -8.78
C LEU A 119 0.01 -1.73 -8.19
N LEU A 120 -0.51 -0.89 -7.32
CA LEU A 120 -1.90 -0.94 -6.87
C LEU A 120 -2.79 -0.17 -7.86
N GLY A 121 -3.81 -0.85 -8.37
CA GLY A 121 -4.88 -0.24 -9.14
C GLY A 121 -6.08 0.08 -8.26
N SER A 122 -7.03 0.83 -8.80
CA SER A 122 -8.31 1.15 -8.16
C SER A 122 -9.35 1.32 -9.26
N THR A 123 -10.57 1.72 -8.90
CA THR A 123 -11.50 2.28 -9.87
C THR A 123 -11.01 3.62 -10.41
N HIS A 124 -11.42 3.99 -11.63
CA HIS A 124 -10.99 5.26 -12.22
C HIS A 124 -11.53 6.50 -11.48
N SER A 125 -12.74 6.44 -10.94
CA SER A 125 -13.44 7.57 -10.33
C SER A 125 -13.64 7.41 -8.82
N ASP A 126 -12.74 6.68 -8.16
CA ASP A 126 -12.80 6.37 -6.72
C ASP A 126 -14.19 5.89 -6.26
N SER A 127 -14.84 5.09 -7.12
CA SER A 127 -16.20 4.61 -6.91
C SER A 127 -16.25 3.53 -5.84
N VAL A 128 -17.20 3.67 -4.92
CA VAL A 128 -17.45 2.70 -3.84
C VAL A 128 -18.10 1.45 -4.40
N LEU A 129 -17.32 0.38 -4.62
CA LEU A 129 -17.81 -0.84 -5.28
C LEU A 129 -19.02 -1.47 -4.57
N ALA A 130 -19.06 -1.44 -3.25
CA ALA A 130 -20.17 -1.98 -2.47
C ALA A 130 -21.53 -1.29 -2.74
N ALA A 131 -21.50 -0.04 -3.23
CA ALA A 131 -22.69 0.75 -3.54
C ALA A 131 -23.10 0.67 -5.02
N LEU A 132 -22.29 0.03 -5.87
CA LEU A 132 -22.57 -0.10 -7.29
C LEU A 132 -23.37 -1.37 -7.58
N ASP A 133 -24.16 -1.34 -8.65
CA ASP A 133 -24.68 -2.57 -9.24
C ASP A 133 -23.53 -3.40 -9.87
N PRO A 134 -23.71 -4.72 -10.07
CA PRO A 134 -22.63 -5.58 -10.55
C PRO A 134 -22.02 -5.19 -11.91
N TRP A 135 -22.82 -4.63 -12.81
CA TRP A 135 -22.34 -4.23 -14.13
C TRP A 135 -21.49 -2.96 -14.03
N ALA A 136 -21.97 -1.95 -13.30
CA ALA A 136 -21.21 -0.72 -13.07
C ALA A 136 -19.91 -0.99 -12.30
N ALA A 137 -19.93 -1.86 -11.28
CA ALA A 137 -18.74 -2.26 -10.55
C ALA A 137 -17.69 -2.89 -11.47
N ARG A 138 -18.11 -3.78 -12.38
CA ARG A 138 -17.21 -4.40 -13.36
C ARG A 138 -16.59 -3.37 -14.31
N LEU A 139 -17.39 -2.46 -14.83
CA LEU A 139 -16.91 -1.41 -15.72
C LEU A 139 -15.91 -0.49 -15.02
N ALA A 140 -16.23 -0.05 -13.79
CA ALA A 140 -15.39 0.85 -13.01
C ALA A 140 -14.01 0.25 -12.71
N VAL A 141 -13.96 -1.03 -12.33
CA VAL A 141 -12.71 -1.74 -12.03
C VAL A 141 -11.90 -2.00 -13.30
N ASN A 142 -12.54 -2.50 -14.37
CA ASN A 142 -11.85 -2.81 -15.62
C ASN A 142 -11.26 -1.54 -16.25
N TYR A 143 -12.05 -0.45 -16.31
CA TYR A 143 -11.57 0.82 -16.83
C TYR A 143 -10.43 1.39 -15.97
N GLY A 144 -10.53 1.28 -14.64
CA GLY A 144 -9.45 1.68 -13.73
C GLY A 144 -8.16 0.89 -13.98
N ALA A 145 -8.24 -0.43 -14.16
CA ALA A 145 -7.10 -1.30 -14.44
C ALA A 145 -6.42 -0.93 -15.78
N THR A 146 -7.20 -0.75 -16.86
CA THR A 146 -6.68 -0.31 -18.16
C THR A 146 -5.95 1.03 -18.03
N ARG A 147 -6.56 2.01 -17.35
CA ARG A 147 -5.96 3.34 -17.20
C ARG A 147 -4.68 3.32 -16.36
N ALA A 148 -4.63 2.55 -15.28
CA ALA A 148 -3.41 2.37 -14.51
C ALA A 148 -2.30 1.75 -15.36
N SER A 149 -2.63 0.72 -16.16
CA SER A 149 -1.68 0.10 -17.08
C SER A 149 -1.17 1.07 -18.14
N ASP A 150 -2.05 1.85 -18.77
CA ASP A 150 -1.68 2.85 -19.78
C ASP A 150 -0.74 3.92 -19.19
N MET A 151 -0.99 4.36 -17.96
CA MET A 151 -0.22 5.44 -17.32
C MET A 151 1.14 4.97 -16.81
N PHE A 152 1.22 3.74 -16.28
CA PHE A 152 2.39 3.26 -15.54
C PHE A 152 3.16 2.13 -16.24
N GLY A 153 2.67 1.65 -17.39
CA GLY A 153 3.37 0.69 -18.25
C GLY A 153 3.30 -0.76 -17.79
N LYS A 154 2.53 -1.07 -16.75
CA LYS A 154 2.33 -2.44 -16.23
C LYS A 154 0.91 -2.59 -15.70
N ALA A 155 0.30 -3.76 -15.90
CA ALA A 155 -0.99 -4.06 -15.30
C ALA A 155 -0.87 -4.12 -13.75
N PRO A 156 -1.81 -3.49 -13.01
CA PRO A 156 -1.81 -3.57 -11.57
C PRO A 156 -2.21 -4.97 -11.07
N THR A 157 -1.64 -5.40 -9.94
CA THR A 157 -1.84 -6.75 -9.37
C THR A 157 -2.55 -6.73 -8.02
N GLY A 158 -2.42 -5.65 -7.27
CA GLY A 158 -3.19 -5.37 -6.06
C GLY A 158 -4.28 -4.33 -6.32
N PHE A 159 -5.42 -4.49 -5.65
CA PHE A 159 -6.57 -3.59 -5.76
C PHE A 159 -6.70 -2.76 -4.48
N TRP A 160 -6.62 -1.45 -4.61
CA TRP A 160 -7.03 -0.51 -3.59
C TRP A 160 -8.55 -0.31 -3.65
N ASN A 161 -9.27 -0.74 -2.62
CA ASN A 161 -10.71 -0.61 -2.55
C ASN A 161 -11.11 0.79 -2.04
N PRO A 162 -11.72 1.65 -2.88
CA PRO A 162 -12.13 2.99 -2.45
C PRO A 162 -13.03 2.95 -1.22
N SER A 163 -12.73 3.82 -0.25
CA SER A 163 -13.42 3.92 1.04
C SER A 163 -13.37 2.67 1.94
N GLY A 164 -12.69 1.59 1.54
CA GLY A 164 -12.54 0.37 2.33
C GLY A 164 -13.85 -0.38 2.63
N LEU A 165 -14.96 0.00 2.00
CA LEU A 165 -16.27 -0.63 2.25
C LEU A 165 -16.36 -2.00 1.58
N TRP A 166 -16.90 -2.98 2.29
CA TRP A 166 -16.88 -4.37 1.87
C TRP A 166 -18.27 -4.91 1.57
N ARG A 167 -18.37 -5.62 0.44
CA ARG A 167 -19.45 -6.55 0.09
C ARG A 167 -18.84 -7.73 -0.63
N GLN A 168 -19.29 -8.95 -0.33
CA GLN A 168 -18.64 -10.16 -0.82
C GLN A 168 -18.63 -10.25 -2.35
N GLU A 169 -19.63 -9.65 -3.01
CA GLU A 169 -19.78 -9.68 -4.46
C GLU A 169 -18.69 -8.89 -5.20
N ILE A 170 -17.97 -7.98 -4.53
CA ILE A 170 -16.89 -7.20 -5.17
C ILE A 170 -15.70 -8.07 -5.58
N VAL A 171 -15.57 -9.28 -5.02
CA VAL A 171 -14.57 -10.27 -5.43
C VAL A 171 -14.65 -10.56 -6.93
N LEU A 172 -15.86 -10.59 -7.50
CA LEU A 172 -16.07 -10.88 -8.92
C LEU A 172 -15.44 -9.83 -9.85
N PRO A 173 -15.81 -8.54 -9.79
CA PRO A 173 -15.21 -7.54 -10.67
C PRO A 173 -13.72 -7.33 -10.40
N VAL A 174 -13.26 -7.45 -9.15
CA VAL A 174 -11.83 -7.32 -8.79
C VAL A 174 -11.02 -8.47 -9.39
N SER A 175 -11.38 -9.73 -9.12
CA SER A 175 -10.68 -10.89 -9.69
C SER A 175 -10.77 -10.92 -11.23
N ALA A 176 -11.91 -10.56 -11.81
CA ALA A 176 -12.09 -10.56 -13.26
C ALA A 176 -11.21 -9.54 -14.00
N ALA A 177 -10.80 -8.46 -13.34
CA ALA A 177 -9.88 -7.46 -13.88
C ALA A 177 -8.40 -7.82 -13.68
N GLY A 178 -8.09 -9.01 -13.14
CA GLY A 178 -6.72 -9.51 -12.99
C GLY A 178 -6.07 -9.18 -11.64
N TYR A 179 -6.79 -8.55 -10.71
CA TYR A 179 -6.29 -8.30 -9.37
C TYR A 179 -6.27 -9.60 -8.56
N SER A 180 -5.15 -9.84 -7.88
CA SER A 180 -4.93 -11.03 -7.05
C SER A 180 -5.29 -10.81 -5.58
N HIS A 181 -5.27 -9.56 -5.13
CA HIS A 181 -5.51 -9.21 -3.75
C HIS A 181 -6.07 -7.80 -3.58
N THR A 182 -6.58 -7.52 -2.39
CA THR A 182 -7.03 -6.20 -1.97
C THR A 182 -6.76 -5.97 -0.50
N ILE A 183 -6.98 -4.73 -0.05
CA ILE A 183 -6.78 -4.29 1.32
C ILE A 183 -8.14 -3.87 1.88
N VAL A 184 -8.45 -4.29 3.11
CA VAL A 184 -9.67 -3.92 3.84
C VAL A 184 -9.31 -3.36 5.21
N ASP A 185 -10.17 -2.51 5.76
CA ASP A 185 -10.02 -2.01 7.12
C ASP A 185 -10.14 -3.16 8.15
N SER A 186 -9.33 -3.13 9.22
CA SER A 186 -9.37 -4.14 10.28
C SER A 186 -10.75 -4.29 10.93
N LYS A 187 -11.60 -3.26 10.91
CA LYS A 187 -13.00 -3.32 11.38
C LYS A 187 -13.87 -4.25 10.56
N ILE A 188 -13.63 -4.36 9.26
CA ILE A 188 -14.35 -5.31 8.40
C ILE A 188 -14.02 -6.73 8.82
N MET A 189 -12.75 -6.99 9.14
CA MET A 189 -12.29 -8.29 9.60
C MET A 189 -12.82 -8.63 10.99
N ALA A 190 -12.79 -7.68 11.93
CA ALA A 190 -13.40 -7.87 13.25
C ALA A 190 -14.92 -8.14 13.17
N ALA A 191 -15.63 -7.46 12.25
CA ALA A 191 -17.07 -7.68 12.05
C ALA A 191 -17.40 -9.00 11.34
N SER A 192 -16.42 -9.66 10.71
CA SER A 192 -16.64 -10.89 9.95
C SER A 192 -16.73 -12.16 10.81
N GLY A 193 -16.42 -12.07 12.11
CA GLY A 193 -16.35 -13.23 13.01
C GLY A 193 -15.14 -14.14 12.74
N LEU A 194 -14.15 -13.66 12.00
CA LEU A 194 -12.91 -14.37 11.69
C LEU A 194 -11.83 -14.22 12.78
N ASP A 195 -12.25 -14.01 14.03
CA ASP A 195 -11.37 -13.74 15.18
C ASP A 195 -10.40 -14.90 15.51
N ALA A 196 -10.64 -16.08 14.94
CA ALA A 196 -9.76 -17.24 15.05
C ALA A 196 -8.47 -17.11 14.23
N PHE A 197 -8.41 -16.19 13.27
CA PHE A 197 -7.19 -15.96 12.48
C PHE A 197 -6.19 -15.09 13.27
N PRO A 198 -4.87 -15.30 13.09
CA PRO A 198 -3.89 -14.38 13.64
C PRO A 198 -4.16 -12.95 13.17
N ALA A 199 -3.94 -11.98 14.06
CA ALA A 199 -4.03 -10.56 13.69
C ALA A 199 -3.19 -10.29 12.43
N HIS A 200 -3.76 -9.55 11.48
CA HIS A 200 -3.13 -9.18 10.21
C HIS A 200 -2.76 -10.36 9.29
N ALA A 201 -3.24 -11.57 9.56
CA ALA A 201 -3.08 -12.68 8.63
C ALA A 201 -3.82 -12.36 7.32
N PRO A 202 -3.17 -12.53 6.15
CA PRO A 202 -3.86 -12.45 4.88
C PRO A 202 -4.89 -13.59 4.79
N VAL A 203 -6.11 -13.25 4.39
CA VAL A 203 -7.22 -14.21 4.30
C VAL A 203 -7.59 -14.40 2.84
N ARG A 204 -7.65 -15.65 2.40
CA ARG A 204 -8.20 -15.97 1.09
C ARG A 204 -9.71 -16.03 1.17
N ILE A 205 -10.37 -15.30 0.29
CA ILE A 205 -11.83 -15.26 0.20
C ILE A 205 -12.27 -15.65 -1.20
N ALA A 206 -13.44 -16.29 -1.28
CA ALA A 206 -14.01 -16.73 -2.54
C ALA A 206 -15.47 -16.28 -2.68
N TRP A 207 -15.88 -15.98 -3.91
CA TRP A 207 -17.26 -15.70 -4.27
C TRP A 207 -17.50 -15.97 -5.75
N GLY A 208 -18.63 -16.61 -6.08
CA GLY A 208 -19.04 -16.89 -7.46
C GLY A 208 -17.96 -17.58 -8.31
N GLY A 209 -17.23 -18.53 -7.73
CA GLY A 209 -16.17 -19.31 -8.41
C GLY A 209 -14.85 -18.56 -8.61
N ARG A 210 -14.68 -17.38 -8.02
CA ARG A 210 -13.44 -16.58 -8.05
C ARG A 210 -12.90 -16.40 -6.64
N GLU A 211 -11.60 -16.16 -6.54
CA GLU A 211 -10.92 -15.89 -5.27
C GLU A 211 -9.96 -14.70 -5.39
N ILE A 212 -9.76 -14.02 -4.26
CA ILE A 212 -8.71 -13.03 -4.04
C ILE A 212 -8.16 -13.17 -2.61
N VAL A 213 -6.96 -12.64 -2.38
CA VAL A 213 -6.41 -12.48 -1.03
C VAL A 213 -6.81 -11.13 -0.46
N VAL A 214 -7.21 -11.09 0.79
CA VAL A 214 -7.51 -9.86 1.53
C VAL A 214 -6.45 -9.65 2.59
N PHE A 215 -5.80 -8.49 2.52
CA PHE A 215 -4.91 -7.98 3.55
C PHE A 215 -5.66 -7.03 4.47
N GLN A 216 -5.33 -7.06 5.75
CA GLN A 216 -5.98 -6.22 6.76
C GLN A 216 -5.12 -4.97 6.98
N ALA A 217 -5.69 -3.80 6.71
CA ALA A 217 -5.05 -2.54 7.02
C ALA A 217 -4.97 -2.37 8.55
N ASP A 218 -3.79 -2.07 9.03
CA ASP A 218 -3.55 -1.86 10.45
C ASP A 218 -3.67 -0.37 10.82
N ALA A 219 -4.88 0.03 11.20
CA ALA A 219 -5.16 1.39 11.61
C ALA A 219 -4.48 1.79 12.93
N ALA A 220 -4.10 0.83 13.78
CA ALA A 220 -3.36 1.13 15.01
C ALA A 220 -1.90 1.42 14.69
N PHE A 221 -1.27 0.59 13.85
CA PHE A 221 0.07 0.85 13.37
C PHE A 221 0.17 2.14 12.56
N ALA A 222 -0.81 2.41 11.67
CA ALA A 222 -0.85 3.65 10.91
C ALA A 222 -0.84 4.89 11.83
N ARG A 223 -1.66 4.89 12.89
CA ARG A 223 -1.66 5.97 13.89
C ARG A 223 -0.33 6.09 14.63
N ALA A 224 0.28 4.96 15.00
CA ALA A 224 1.59 4.96 15.64
C ALA A 224 2.68 5.56 14.73
N VAL A 225 2.60 5.31 13.41
CA VAL A 225 3.47 5.95 12.41
C VAL A 225 3.17 7.45 12.31
N ASP A 226 1.91 7.86 12.23
CA ASP A 226 1.54 9.28 12.17
C ASP A 226 2.01 10.06 13.41
N GLU A 227 1.86 9.49 14.60
CA GLU A 227 2.40 10.04 15.85
C GLU A 227 3.92 10.15 15.82
N SER A 228 4.59 9.13 15.27
CA SER A 228 6.04 9.12 15.15
C SER A 228 6.53 10.22 14.22
N VAL A 229 5.83 10.43 13.10
CA VAL A 229 6.11 11.52 12.14
C VAL A 229 5.84 12.88 12.78
N GLY A 230 4.69 13.05 13.45
CA GLY A 230 4.31 14.31 14.08
C GLY A 230 5.22 14.73 15.25
N SER A 231 5.75 13.76 15.99
CA SER A 231 6.68 13.98 17.11
C SER A 231 8.16 14.01 16.70
N GLY A 232 8.50 13.57 15.49
CA GLY A 232 9.89 13.38 15.07
C GLY A 232 10.63 12.27 15.84
N SER A 233 9.90 11.32 16.41
CA SER A 233 10.42 10.22 17.24
C SER A 233 9.86 8.89 16.77
N THR A 234 10.65 7.82 16.83
CA THR A 234 10.24 6.46 16.39
C THR A 234 9.50 5.67 17.46
N ALA A 235 9.39 6.23 18.66
CA ALA A 235 8.98 5.51 19.85
C ALA A 235 7.59 4.88 19.72
N SER A 236 6.60 5.61 19.20
CA SER A 236 5.23 5.09 19.06
C SER A 236 5.18 3.90 18.09
N ALA A 237 5.85 3.99 16.95
CA ALA A 237 5.82 2.93 15.96
C ALA A 237 6.64 1.69 16.38
N LEU A 238 7.78 1.88 17.05
CA LEU A 238 8.56 0.76 17.60
C LEU A 238 7.81 0.07 18.74
N ALA A 239 7.21 0.83 19.65
CA ALA A 239 6.41 0.28 20.75
C ALA A 239 5.20 -0.53 20.25
N TYR A 240 4.67 -0.23 19.05
CA TYR A 240 3.62 -1.05 18.44
C TYR A 240 4.13 -2.41 17.93
N LEU A 241 5.40 -2.47 17.51
CA LEU A 241 6.00 -3.68 16.93
C LEU A 241 6.58 -4.65 17.97
N GLU A 242 6.80 -4.18 19.21
CA GLU A 242 7.30 -4.95 20.36
C GLU A 242 6.22 -5.81 21.03
#